data_AF-A0A553SLG3-F1
#
_entry.id   AF-A0A553SLG3-F1
#
_cell.length_a   1.000
_cell.length_b   1.000
_cell.length_c   1.000
_cell.angle_alpha   90.00
_cell.angle_beta   90.00
_cell.angle_gamma   90.00
#
_symmetry.space_group_name_H-M   'P 1'
#
loop_
_entity.id
_entity.type
_entity.pdbx_description
1 polymer ?
#
loop_
_entity_poly.entity_id
_entity_poly.type
_entity_poly.pdbx_seq_one_letter_code
_entity_poly.pdbx_strand_id
1 'polypeptide(L)'
;MKTKTYTLLISCVIGLAFVLLYCLYQPKQTSSTAKNVFDKIRSSEPISYLVIGDSIGRGSGASKDQTKWFYLLEQSMFETHGSPMQRNMLVQSGATAFEGLYKFRNSSLKNIDLVFIVFGENDRKYMNKEVFYTFYSQLLMQVKEKYPVAEIITLTESSLDNENFVDTIAEVSKEVNAINLDMRIPFNESGKSMKRLTKDLIHPNDDGYLLYSDYIYQYLEARIQAGNTNTDVPKNEYSAMAINMETKNNYIFKDSSFIKREGYYTSDEKGASIDFTFTGTYLGANMIRSPLGGLVDVYIDDEFVTSISTWWPFKKPRSLYIAGGLSDSKHTVSFRTTGKSSSHNTSGFHRVQISSVIVQDN
;
A
#
# COMPACT_ATOMS: atom_id res chain seq x y z
N MET A 1 61.01 -23.73 -34.29
CA MET A 1 61.16 -22.66 -33.28
C MET A 1 60.20 -21.49 -33.46
N LYS A 2 59.99 -20.96 -34.68
CA LYS A 2 59.13 -19.78 -34.92
C LYS A 2 57.68 -19.93 -34.45
N THR A 3 57.05 -21.11 -34.59
CA THR A 3 55.65 -21.34 -34.23
C THR A 3 55.37 -21.25 -32.72
N LYS A 4 56.29 -21.71 -31.86
CA LYS A 4 56.12 -21.60 -30.40
C LYS A 4 56.24 -20.15 -29.91
N THR A 5 57.04 -19.32 -30.58
CA THR A 5 57.21 -17.91 -30.24
C THR A 5 55.94 -17.09 -30.54
N TYR A 6 55.24 -17.38 -31.64
CA TYR A 6 53.96 -16.74 -31.96
C TYR A 6 52.83 -17.13 -30.99
N THR A 7 52.77 -18.40 -30.57
CA THR A 7 51.77 -18.84 -29.59
C THR A 7 51.98 -18.16 -28.22
N LEU A 8 53.24 -17.96 -27.81
CA LEU A 8 53.58 -17.27 -26.57
C LEU A 8 53.23 -15.77 -26.62
N LEU A 9 53.47 -15.12 -27.77
CA LEU A 9 53.13 -13.71 -27.97
C LEU A 9 51.61 -13.47 -27.97
N ILE A 10 50.83 -14.33 -28.63
CA ILE A 10 49.37 -14.24 -28.66
C ILE A 10 48.78 -14.47 -27.26
N SER A 11 49.31 -15.43 -26.49
CA SER A 11 48.83 -15.68 -25.12
C SER A 11 49.20 -14.55 -24.15
N CYS A 12 50.35 -13.88 -24.33
CA CYS A 12 50.68 -12.68 -23.56
C CYS A 12 49.76 -11.49 -23.88
N VAL A 13 49.42 -11.28 -25.15
CA VAL A 13 48.51 -10.20 -25.57
C VAL A 13 47.08 -10.44 -25.07
N ILE A 14 46.59 -11.68 -25.14
CA ILE A 14 45.27 -12.05 -24.60
C ILE A 14 45.26 -11.91 -23.08
N GLY A 15 46.34 -12.32 -22.38
CA GLY A 15 46.49 -12.14 -20.95
C GLY A 15 46.48 -10.67 -20.53
N LEU A 16 47.22 -9.80 -21.23
CA LEU A 16 47.21 -8.37 -20.97
C LEU A 16 45.85 -7.72 -21.27
N ALA A 17 45.16 -8.15 -22.34
CA ALA A 17 43.81 -7.69 -22.64
C ALA A 17 42.79 -8.12 -21.58
N PHE A 18 42.93 -9.33 -21.02
CA PHE A 18 42.10 -9.82 -19.91
C PHE A 18 42.37 -9.08 -18.61
N VAL A 19 43.63 -8.74 -18.31
CA VAL A 19 43.99 -7.94 -17.14
C VAL A 19 43.51 -6.50 -17.30
N LEU A 20 43.61 -5.90 -18.49
CA LEU A 20 43.04 -4.58 -18.79
C LEU A 20 41.51 -4.60 -18.70
N LEU A 21 40.84 -5.62 -19.25
CA LEU A 21 39.40 -5.80 -19.06
C LEU A 21 39.05 -5.96 -17.58
N TYR A 22 39.81 -6.76 -16.83
CA TYR A 22 39.59 -6.98 -15.40
C TYR A 22 39.86 -5.73 -14.55
N CYS A 23 40.81 -4.87 -14.95
CA CYS A 23 41.06 -3.57 -14.34
C CYS A 23 39.97 -2.54 -14.69
N LEU A 24 39.40 -2.60 -15.90
CA LEU A 24 38.23 -1.82 -16.31
C LEU A 24 36.93 -2.33 -15.66
N TYR A 25 36.89 -3.62 -15.32
CA TYR A 25 35.81 -4.32 -14.63
C TYR A 25 36.10 -4.51 -13.14
N GLN A 26 37.01 -3.73 -12.57
CA GLN A 26 36.97 -3.52 -11.13
C GLN A 26 35.70 -2.74 -10.85
N PRO A 27 34.75 -3.25 -10.05
CA PRO A 27 33.72 -2.39 -9.52
C PRO A 27 34.47 -1.34 -8.70
N LYS A 28 34.62 -0.13 -9.25
CA LYS A 28 34.84 1.05 -8.43
C LYS A 28 33.80 0.95 -7.33
N GLN A 29 34.21 1.12 -6.07
CA GLN A 29 33.26 1.38 -5.00
C GLN A 29 32.41 2.56 -5.45
N THR A 30 31.25 2.26 -6.02
CA THR A 30 30.29 3.24 -6.46
C THR A 30 29.60 3.66 -5.19
N SER A 31 29.93 4.86 -4.73
CA SER A 31 28.93 5.72 -4.11
C SER A 31 27.63 5.53 -4.90
N SER A 32 26.58 5.04 -4.27
CA SER A 32 25.29 4.74 -4.90
C SER A 32 24.72 6.01 -5.55
N THR A 33 24.99 6.23 -6.83
CA THR A 33 24.36 7.29 -7.64
C THR A 33 23.14 6.71 -8.35
N ALA A 34 22.20 6.11 -7.60
CA ALA A 34 20.92 5.73 -8.18
C ALA A 34 20.18 7.02 -8.58
N LYS A 35 19.77 7.12 -9.85
CA LYS A 35 19.02 8.27 -10.37
C LYS A 35 17.64 8.33 -9.72
N ASN A 36 17.20 9.51 -9.31
CA ASN A 36 15.83 9.72 -8.86
C ASN A 36 14.85 9.75 -10.06
N VAL A 37 13.54 9.76 -9.79
CA VAL A 37 12.50 9.76 -10.83
C VAL A 37 12.64 10.92 -11.84
N PHE A 38 12.98 12.13 -11.38
CA PHE A 38 13.08 13.30 -12.25
C PHE A 38 14.30 13.22 -13.17
N ASP A 39 15.43 12.72 -12.67
CA ASP A 39 16.63 12.47 -13.48
C ASP A 39 16.37 11.44 -14.58
N LYS A 40 15.60 10.40 -14.25
CA LYS A 40 15.19 9.37 -15.21
C LYS A 40 14.23 9.94 -16.26
N ILE A 41 13.23 10.72 -15.87
CA ILE A 41 12.31 11.36 -16.81
C ILE A 41 13.06 12.29 -17.77
N ARG A 42 13.97 13.15 -17.27
CA ARG A 42 14.80 14.04 -18.11
C ARG A 42 15.70 13.28 -19.09
N SER A 43 16.04 12.04 -18.77
CA SER A 43 16.85 11.16 -19.63
C SER A 43 16.00 10.25 -20.52
N SER A 44 14.67 10.43 -20.53
CA SER A 44 13.69 9.55 -21.20
C SER A 44 13.84 8.07 -20.83
N GLU A 45 14.32 7.79 -19.60
CA GLU A 45 14.46 6.42 -19.09
C GLU A 45 13.10 5.89 -18.59
N PRO A 46 12.88 4.57 -18.62
CA PRO A 46 11.67 3.96 -18.05
C PRO A 46 11.55 4.20 -16.54
N ILE A 47 10.33 4.53 -16.07
CA ILE A 47 10.01 4.74 -14.66
C ILE A 47 9.21 3.55 -14.14
N SER A 48 9.66 2.91 -13.07
CA SER A 48 8.88 1.92 -12.32
C SER A 48 8.21 2.62 -11.15
N TYR A 49 6.87 2.58 -11.09
CA TYR A 49 6.14 3.20 -10.00
C TYR A 49 5.19 2.23 -9.30
N LEU A 50 4.85 2.53 -8.06
CA LEU A 50 3.99 1.71 -7.20
C LEU A 50 2.81 2.54 -6.69
N VAL A 51 1.59 2.01 -6.82
CA VAL A 51 0.41 2.53 -6.12
C VAL A 51 0.08 1.61 -4.95
N ILE A 52 0.07 2.16 -3.73
CA ILE A 52 -0.43 1.52 -2.52
C ILE A 52 -1.70 2.26 -2.11
N GLY A 53 -2.84 1.59 -2.12
CA GLY A 53 -4.10 2.30 -1.88
C GLY A 53 -5.33 1.44 -1.89
N ASP A 54 -6.48 2.09 -1.93
CA ASP A 54 -7.78 1.45 -1.89
C ASP A 54 -8.51 1.40 -3.24
N SER A 55 -9.83 1.64 -3.28
CA SER A 55 -10.61 1.72 -4.50
C SER A 55 -10.23 2.92 -5.37
N ILE A 56 -9.92 4.08 -4.81
CA ILE A 56 -9.52 5.26 -5.60
C ILE A 56 -8.12 5.05 -6.16
N GLY A 57 -7.19 4.51 -5.37
CA GLY A 57 -5.88 4.09 -5.84
C GLY A 57 -5.97 3.08 -7.00
N ARG A 58 -6.99 2.21 -7.00
CA ARG A 58 -7.28 1.26 -8.10
C ARG A 58 -7.90 1.90 -9.36
N GLY A 59 -8.38 3.14 -9.28
CA GLY A 59 -9.13 3.78 -10.35
C GLY A 59 -10.60 3.35 -10.42
N SER A 60 -11.20 2.97 -9.30
CA SER A 60 -12.62 2.57 -9.25
C SER A 60 -13.51 3.78 -9.51
N GLY A 61 -14.53 3.66 -10.34
CA GLY A 61 -15.41 4.77 -10.72
C GLY A 61 -15.27 5.18 -12.19
N ALA A 62 -14.07 4.99 -12.76
CA ALA A 62 -13.82 5.11 -14.19
C ALA A 62 -14.73 4.16 -15.00
N SER A 63 -15.19 4.61 -16.16
CA SER A 63 -16.02 3.80 -17.07
C SER A 63 -15.20 2.76 -17.83
N LYS A 64 -13.90 3.02 -18.04
CA LYS A 64 -12.95 2.17 -18.76
C LYS A 64 -11.59 2.19 -18.06
N ASP A 65 -10.74 1.21 -18.35
CA ASP A 65 -9.37 1.19 -17.80
C ASP A 65 -8.52 2.37 -18.33
N GLN A 66 -8.79 2.83 -19.55
CA GLN A 66 -8.10 3.95 -20.20
C GLN A 66 -8.46 5.33 -19.63
N THR A 67 -9.49 5.42 -18.79
CA THR A 67 -9.91 6.69 -18.18
C THR A 67 -9.55 6.78 -16.69
N LYS A 68 -8.75 5.82 -16.19
CA LYS A 68 -8.20 5.87 -14.84
C LYS A 68 -7.05 6.87 -14.77
N TRP A 69 -6.94 7.59 -13.67
CA TRP A 69 -5.94 8.65 -13.47
C TRP A 69 -4.52 8.23 -13.84
N PHE A 70 -4.12 7.02 -13.45
CA PHE A 70 -2.78 6.52 -13.71
C PHE A 70 -2.53 6.21 -15.19
N TYR A 71 -3.56 5.89 -15.98
CA TYR A 71 -3.41 5.58 -17.39
C TYR A 71 -3.27 6.88 -18.17
N LEU A 72 -4.10 7.87 -17.82
CA LEU A 72 -4.02 9.22 -18.36
C LEU A 72 -2.64 9.83 -18.06
N LEU A 73 -2.15 9.69 -16.82
CA LEU A 73 -0.82 10.16 -16.42
C LEU A 73 0.29 9.51 -17.25
N GLU A 74 0.25 8.18 -17.41
CA GLU A 74 1.22 7.44 -18.21
C GLU A 74 1.24 7.92 -19.68
N GLN A 75 0.07 8.17 -20.27
CA GLN A 75 -0.01 8.72 -21.63
C GLN A 75 0.62 10.12 -21.69
N SER A 76 0.23 11.03 -20.80
CA SER A 76 0.77 12.40 -20.77
C SER A 76 2.30 12.43 -20.58
N MET A 77 2.82 11.58 -19.70
CA MET A 77 4.26 11.46 -19.46
C MET A 77 5.01 10.88 -20.66
N PHE A 78 4.45 9.87 -21.33
CA PHE A 78 5.07 9.27 -22.51
C PHE A 78 5.05 10.23 -23.71
N GLU A 79 3.93 10.89 -23.96
CA GLU A 79 3.78 11.86 -25.07
C GLU A 79 4.71 13.06 -24.91
N THR A 80 4.92 13.54 -23.68
CA THR A 80 5.74 14.73 -23.41
C THR A 80 7.24 14.41 -23.30
N HIS A 81 7.60 13.34 -22.58
CA HIS A 81 9.00 13.06 -22.21
C HIS A 81 9.59 11.82 -22.86
N GLY A 82 8.78 11.04 -23.59
CA GLY A 82 9.20 9.75 -24.14
C GLY A 82 9.55 8.71 -23.08
N SER A 83 9.20 8.96 -21.81
CA SER A 83 9.53 8.11 -20.67
C SER A 83 8.39 7.13 -20.40
N PRO A 84 8.55 5.81 -20.69
CA PRO A 84 7.51 4.83 -20.42
C PRO A 84 7.42 4.56 -18.90
N MET A 85 6.21 4.42 -18.41
CA MET A 85 5.93 4.18 -16.99
C MET A 85 5.40 2.75 -16.77
N GLN A 86 6.12 1.97 -15.95
CA GLN A 86 5.74 0.62 -15.52
C GLN A 86 5.03 0.68 -14.18
N ARG A 87 3.74 0.34 -14.19
CA ARG A 87 2.87 0.34 -13.00
C ARG A 87 2.98 -0.94 -12.17
N ASN A 88 3.09 -0.78 -10.86
CA ASN A 88 2.90 -1.82 -9.86
C ASN A 88 1.74 -1.45 -8.93
N MET A 89 0.92 -2.43 -8.53
CA MET A 89 -0.32 -2.17 -7.78
C MET A 89 -0.41 -3.03 -6.52
N LEU A 90 -0.41 -2.38 -5.35
CA LEU A 90 -0.79 -2.95 -4.07
C LEU A 90 -2.09 -2.30 -3.60
N VAL A 91 -3.14 -2.49 -4.39
CA VAL A 91 -4.44 -1.85 -4.17
C VAL A 91 -5.54 -2.83 -3.79
N GLN A 92 -6.46 -2.38 -2.94
CA GLN A 92 -7.60 -3.18 -2.52
C GLN A 92 -8.80 -2.30 -2.15
N SER A 93 -9.91 -2.43 -2.87
CA SER A 93 -11.14 -1.67 -2.59
C SER A 93 -11.60 -1.83 -1.13
N GLY A 94 -11.85 -0.72 -0.44
CA GLY A 94 -12.22 -0.70 0.98
C GLY A 94 -11.08 -1.08 1.92
N ALA A 95 -9.82 -0.96 1.52
CA ALA A 95 -8.67 -1.15 2.40
C ALA A 95 -8.38 0.12 3.18
N THR A 96 -7.80 -0.05 4.37
CA THR A 96 -7.23 1.01 5.19
C THR A 96 -5.71 1.06 5.02
N ALA A 97 -5.06 2.11 5.53
CA ALA A 97 -3.61 2.23 5.60
C ALA A 97 -2.98 1.05 6.36
N PHE A 98 -3.66 0.49 7.37
CA PHE A 98 -3.25 -0.76 8.05
C PHE A 98 -3.09 -1.93 7.06
N GLU A 99 -4.10 -2.19 6.22
CA GLU A 99 -4.03 -3.26 5.22
C GLU A 99 -2.98 -2.95 4.15
N GLY A 100 -2.83 -1.68 3.76
CA GLY A 100 -1.79 -1.19 2.87
C GLY A 100 -0.39 -1.50 3.39
N LEU A 101 -0.10 -1.14 4.65
CA LEU A 101 1.16 -1.41 5.34
C LEU A 101 1.43 -2.92 5.42
N TYR A 102 0.45 -3.71 5.86
CA TYR A 102 0.60 -5.15 5.94
C TYR A 102 0.94 -5.78 4.57
N LYS A 103 0.24 -5.38 3.50
CA LYS A 103 0.51 -5.89 2.15
C LYS A 103 1.85 -5.41 1.60
N PHE A 104 2.22 -4.17 1.87
CA PHE A 104 3.51 -3.61 1.45
C PHE A 104 4.67 -4.39 2.05
N ARG A 105 4.63 -4.67 3.36
CA ARG A 105 5.65 -5.45 4.07
C ARG A 105 5.78 -6.87 3.52
N ASN A 106 4.66 -7.48 3.13
CA ASN A 106 4.63 -8.81 2.53
C ASN A 106 4.92 -8.83 1.01
N SER A 107 5.22 -7.67 0.40
CA SER A 107 5.53 -7.58 -1.03
C SER A 107 7.02 -7.77 -1.32
N SER A 108 7.34 -8.48 -2.40
CA SER A 108 8.72 -8.68 -2.88
C SER A 108 9.14 -7.69 -3.97
N LEU A 109 8.37 -6.62 -4.18
CA LEU A 109 8.67 -5.59 -5.18
C LEU A 109 10.02 -4.92 -4.88
N LYS A 110 10.78 -4.61 -5.94
CA LYS A 110 12.11 -3.98 -5.91
C LYS A 110 12.17 -2.93 -7.03
N ASN A 111 13.13 -2.03 -6.95
CA ASN A 111 13.42 -1.04 -8.00
C ASN A 111 12.18 -0.19 -8.35
N ILE A 112 11.70 0.55 -7.36
CA ILE A 112 10.61 1.52 -7.52
C ILE A 112 11.23 2.92 -7.48
N ASP A 113 10.90 3.76 -8.45
CA ASP A 113 11.38 5.14 -8.59
C ASP A 113 10.35 6.16 -8.09
N LEU A 114 9.07 5.80 -8.07
CA LEU A 114 7.96 6.67 -7.68
C LEU A 114 6.88 5.87 -6.93
N VAL A 115 6.34 6.41 -5.84
CA VAL A 115 5.29 5.76 -5.07
C VAL A 115 4.11 6.70 -4.88
N PHE A 116 2.90 6.20 -5.14
CA PHE A 116 1.65 6.86 -4.79
C PHE A 116 1.00 6.15 -3.60
N ILE A 117 0.64 6.90 -2.56
CA ILE A 117 -0.11 6.41 -1.40
C ILE A 117 -1.51 7.03 -1.39
N VAL A 118 -2.56 6.19 -1.38
CA VAL A 118 -3.96 6.64 -1.53
C VAL A 118 -4.84 5.96 -0.48
N PHE A 119 -5.00 6.61 0.67
CA PHE A 119 -5.81 6.17 1.81
C PHE A 119 -6.35 7.38 2.60
N GLY A 120 -7.34 7.13 3.47
CA GLY A 120 -7.96 8.14 4.32
C GLY A 120 -9.49 8.00 4.38
N GLU A 121 -10.16 7.88 3.22
CA GLU A 121 -11.62 7.83 3.11
C GLU A 121 -12.21 6.56 3.73
N ASN A 122 -11.51 5.43 3.65
CA ASN A 122 -11.89 4.22 4.37
C ASN A 122 -11.43 4.26 5.83
N ASP A 123 -10.23 4.76 6.10
CA ASP A 123 -9.63 4.81 7.44
C ASP A 123 -10.52 5.56 8.44
N ARG A 124 -11.07 6.72 8.06
CA ARG A 124 -11.99 7.50 8.91
C ARG A 124 -13.23 6.76 9.37
N LYS A 125 -13.58 5.64 8.72
CA LYS A 125 -14.75 4.80 9.06
C LYS A 125 -14.42 3.76 10.14
N TYR A 126 -13.14 3.46 10.33
CA TYR A 126 -12.69 2.34 11.17
C TYR A 126 -11.79 2.76 12.33
N MET A 127 -11.11 3.90 12.23
CA MET A 127 -10.18 4.37 13.26
C MET A 127 -10.30 5.87 13.50
N ASN A 128 -9.73 6.36 14.59
CA ASN A 128 -9.56 7.79 14.85
C ASN A 128 -8.27 8.31 14.20
N LYS A 129 -8.02 9.62 14.32
CA LYS A 129 -6.87 10.26 13.68
C LYS A 129 -5.53 9.80 14.27
N GLU A 130 -5.45 9.52 15.57
CA GLU A 130 -4.21 9.11 16.24
C GLU A 130 -3.77 7.70 15.78
N VAL A 131 -4.72 6.77 15.66
CA VAL A 131 -4.47 5.43 15.13
C VAL A 131 -4.18 5.50 13.63
N PHE A 132 -4.85 6.36 12.88
CA PHE A 132 -4.55 6.58 11.47
C PHE A 132 -3.15 7.15 11.26
N TYR A 133 -2.77 8.19 12.01
CA TYR A 133 -1.41 8.75 12.03
C TYR A 133 -0.38 7.63 12.23
N THR A 134 -0.62 6.73 13.19
CA THR A 134 0.27 5.60 13.47
C THR A 134 0.45 4.71 12.24
N PHE A 135 -0.61 4.19 11.62
CA PHE A 135 -0.42 3.28 10.47
C PHE A 135 0.03 3.98 9.19
N TYR A 136 -0.42 5.21 8.98
CA TYR A 136 -0.09 5.99 7.80
C TYR A 136 1.39 6.41 7.82
N SER A 137 1.89 6.93 8.96
CA SER A 137 3.32 7.23 9.15
C SER A 137 4.18 5.99 8.92
N GLN A 138 3.79 4.86 9.51
CA GLN A 138 4.53 3.61 9.37
C GLN A 138 4.58 3.09 7.93
N LEU A 139 3.50 3.24 7.17
CA LEU A 139 3.50 2.95 5.74
C LEU A 139 4.52 3.84 5.00
N LEU A 140 4.43 5.15 5.18
CA LEU A 140 5.29 6.12 4.50
C LEU A 140 6.78 5.92 4.85
N MET A 141 7.07 5.75 6.13
CA MET A 141 8.43 5.51 6.64
C MET A 141 9.04 4.23 6.08
N GLN A 142 8.30 3.12 6.10
CA GLN A 142 8.81 1.84 5.58
C GLN A 142 8.92 1.83 4.05
N VAL A 143 8.06 2.57 3.35
CA VAL A 143 8.21 2.81 1.91
C VAL A 143 9.51 3.57 1.63
N LYS A 144 9.77 4.65 2.36
CA LYS A 144 11.00 5.45 2.22
C LYS A 144 12.24 4.64 2.57
N GLU A 145 12.19 3.81 3.61
CA GLU A 145 13.28 2.91 3.97
C GLU A 145 13.58 1.90 2.86
N LYS A 146 12.55 1.28 2.27
CA LYS A 146 12.70 0.28 1.20
C LYS A 146 13.14 0.91 -0.12
N TYR A 147 12.68 2.12 -0.42
CA TYR A 147 12.96 2.84 -1.66
C TYR A 147 13.48 4.26 -1.36
N PRO A 148 14.74 4.40 -0.88
CA PRO A 148 15.25 5.67 -0.39
C PRO A 148 15.30 6.79 -1.45
N VAL A 149 15.55 6.42 -2.71
CA VAL A 149 15.62 7.35 -3.86
C VAL A 149 14.28 7.54 -4.56
N ALA A 150 13.22 6.85 -4.14
CA ALA A 150 11.90 7.04 -4.73
C ALA A 150 11.28 8.35 -4.25
N GLU A 151 10.64 9.07 -5.17
CA GLU A 151 9.73 10.14 -4.79
C GLU A 151 8.44 9.51 -4.24
N ILE A 152 7.96 10.01 -3.10
CA ILE A 152 6.69 9.57 -2.51
C ILE A 152 5.68 10.71 -2.66
N ILE A 153 4.57 10.40 -3.31
CA ILE A 153 3.43 11.30 -3.48
C ILE A 153 2.25 10.68 -2.75
N THR A 154 1.70 11.38 -1.77
CA THR A 154 0.43 11.02 -1.16
C THR A 154 -0.69 11.75 -1.87
N LEU A 155 -1.84 11.09 -2.03
CA LEU A 155 -3.03 11.69 -2.60
C LEU A 155 -4.11 11.77 -1.52
N THR A 156 -4.47 12.99 -1.11
CA THR A 156 -5.69 13.18 -0.30
C THR A 156 -6.89 12.96 -1.21
N GLU A 157 -7.74 11.99 -0.87
CA GLU A 157 -8.89 11.61 -1.69
C GLU A 157 -9.91 12.73 -1.82
N SER A 158 -10.43 12.99 -3.03
CA SER A 158 -11.33 14.12 -3.27
C SER A 158 -12.68 14.01 -2.53
N SER A 159 -13.04 12.81 -2.09
CA SER A 159 -14.23 12.54 -1.29
C SER A 159 -13.99 12.58 0.23
N LEU A 160 -12.72 12.71 0.68
CA LEU A 160 -12.38 12.78 2.09
C LEU A 160 -12.72 14.18 2.66
N ASP A 161 -13.81 14.27 3.39
CA ASP A 161 -14.32 15.51 4.01
C ASP A 161 -13.91 15.70 5.47
N ASN A 162 -13.22 14.72 6.07
CA ASN A 162 -12.78 14.78 7.46
C ASN A 162 -11.42 15.46 7.57
N GLU A 163 -11.42 16.74 7.98
CA GLU A 163 -10.19 17.54 8.08
C GLU A 163 -9.14 16.96 9.02
N ASN A 164 -9.50 16.24 10.09
CA ASN A 164 -8.48 15.62 10.94
C ASN A 164 -7.64 14.58 10.17
N PHE A 165 -8.26 13.85 9.24
CA PHE A 165 -7.56 12.84 8.41
C PHE A 165 -6.76 13.51 7.29
N VAL A 166 -7.32 14.55 6.68
CA VAL A 166 -6.63 15.39 5.69
C VAL A 166 -5.36 15.99 6.29
N ASP A 167 -5.49 16.64 7.44
CA ASP A 167 -4.38 17.28 8.16
C ASP A 167 -3.32 16.23 8.51
N THR A 168 -3.74 15.04 8.96
CA THR A 168 -2.83 13.92 9.23
C THR A 168 -2.06 13.48 7.98
N ILE A 169 -2.72 13.38 6.81
CA ILE A 169 -2.03 13.04 5.56
C ILE A 169 -0.99 14.10 5.21
N ALA A 170 -1.34 15.38 5.30
CA ALA A 170 -0.43 16.48 5.00
C ALA A 170 0.75 16.54 5.97
N GLU A 171 0.48 16.41 7.27
CA GLU A 171 1.47 16.41 8.36
C GLU A 171 2.49 15.28 8.18
N VAL A 172 2.02 14.03 8.11
CA VAL A 172 2.90 12.86 7.98
C VAL A 172 3.70 12.90 6.67
N SER A 173 3.08 13.35 5.57
CA SER A 173 3.80 13.50 4.30
C SER A 173 4.98 14.45 4.44
N LYS A 174 4.78 15.59 5.11
CA LYS A 174 5.84 16.56 5.38
C LYS A 174 6.93 15.99 6.29
N GLU A 175 6.55 15.27 7.34
CA GLU A 175 7.50 14.65 8.28
C GLU A 175 8.47 13.69 7.58
N VAL A 176 8.00 12.94 6.59
CA VAL A 176 8.82 11.99 5.82
C VAL A 176 9.46 12.57 4.56
N ASN A 177 9.32 13.88 4.32
CA ASN A 177 9.72 14.57 3.08
C ASN A 177 9.08 13.96 1.81
N ALA A 178 7.85 13.51 1.93
CA ALA A 178 6.95 13.22 0.82
C ALA A 178 6.15 14.48 0.44
N ILE A 179 5.53 14.46 -0.74
CA ILE A 179 4.59 15.51 -1.14
C ILE A 179 3.16 15.00 -1.05
N ASN A 180 2.30 15.79 -0.41
CA ASN A 180 0.86 15.59 -0.47
C ASN A 180 0.24 16.42 -1.60
N LEU A 181 -0.48 15.74 -2.49
CA LEU A 181 -1.35 16.37 -3.47
C LEU A 181 -2.79 16.21 -3.00
N ASP A 182 -3.40 17.33 -2.59
CA ASP A 182 -4.79 17.32 -2.15
C ASP A 182 -5.74 17.39 -3.34
N MET A 183 -6.39 16.26 -3.64
CA MET A 183 -7.23 16.13 -4.82
C MET A 183 -8.59 16.82 -4.68
N ARG A 184 -8.91 17.35 -3.50
CA ARG A 184 -10.07 18.23 -3.28
C ARG A 184 -9.87 19.59 -3.94
N ILE A 185 -8.62 20.04 -4.08
CA ILE A 185 -8.26 21.31 -4.72
C ILE A 185 -8.68 21.33 -6.19
N PRO A 186 -8.18 20.44 -7.08
CA PRO A 186 -8.58 20.48 -8.49
C PRO A 186 -10.08 20.17 -8.69
N PHE A 187 -10.71 19.43 -7.76
CA PHE A 187 -12.17 19.25 -7.77
C PHE A 187 -12.90 20.58 -7.54
N ASN A 188 -12.52 21.32 -6.51
CA ASN A 188 -13.11 22.62 -6.18
C ASN A 188 -12.85 23.67 -7.27
N GLU A 189 -11.59 23.77 -7.74
CA GLU A 189 -11.19 24.73 -8.77
C GLU A 189 -11.86 24.48 -10.13
N SER A 190 -12.27 23.24 -10.42
CA SER A 190 -13.02 22.93 -11.65
C SER A 190 -14.40 23.59 -11.73
N GLY A 191 -14.95 24.06 -10.61
CA GLY A 191 -16.31 24.59 -10.51
C GLY A 191 -17.42 23.55 -10.73
N LYS A 192 -17.08 22.27 -10.93
CA LYS A 192 -18.04 21.17 -11.13
C LYS A 192 -18.44 20.55 -9.80
N SER A 193 -19.70 20.14 -9.68
CA SER A 193 -20.19 19.50 -8.46
C SER A 193 -19.61 18.10 -8.26
N MET A 194 -19.54 17.64 -7.00
CA MET A 194 -19.09 16.28 -6.67
C MET A 194 -19.88 15.21 -7.44
N LYS A 195 -21.20 15.37 -7.58
CA LYS A 195 -22.06 14.47 -8.36
C LYS A 195 -21.69 14.40 -9.85
N ARG A 196 -21.14 15.49 -10.42
CA ARG A 196 -20.67 15.50 -11.81
C ARG A 196 -19.32 14.82 -11.97
N LEU A 197 -18.45 14.91 -10.97
CA LEU A 197 -17.07 14.40 -11.02
C LEU A 197 -16.91 12.98 -10.46
N THR A 198 -17.96 12.43 -9.85
CA THR A 198 -17.93 11.10 -9.24
C THR A 198 -19.02 10.20 -9.81
N LYS A 199 -18.83 8.89 -9.64
CA LYS A 199 -19.83 7.88 -9.96
C LYS A 199 -20.88 7.74 -8.86
N ASP A 200 -20.47 7.87 -7.61
CA ASP A 200 -21.28 7.55 -6.43
C ASP A 200 -20.98 8.47 -5.23
N LEU A 201 -20.53 9.71 -5.48
CA LEU A 201 -20.10 10.70 -4.48
C LEU A 201 -18.80 10.35 -3.73
N ILE A 202 -18.25 9.15 -3.92
CA ILE A 202 -16.97 8.74 -3.34
C ILE A 202 -15.91 8.55 -4.43
N HIS A 203 -16.26 7.80 -5.48
CA HIS A 203 -15.32 7.38 -6.50
C HIS A 203 -15.32 8.35 -7.70
N PRO A 204 -14.18 8.96 -8.06
CA PRO A 204 -14.07 9.77 -9.27
C PRO A 204 -14.52 9.01 -10.52
N ASN A 205 -15.24 9.69 -11.41
CA ASN A 205 -15.57 9.17 -12.73
C ASN A 205 -14.49 9.59 -13.75
N ASP A 206 -14.76 9.44 -15.04
CA ASP A 206 -13.80 9.82 -16.10
C ASP A 206 -13.37 11.30 -16.03
N ASP A 207 -14.33 12.22 -15.81
CA ASP A 207 -14.04 13.66 -15.67
C ASP A 207 -13.23 13.94 -14.40
N GLY A 208 -13.56 13.27 -13.29
CA GLY A 208 -12.84 13.40 -12.03
C GLY A 208 -11.42 12.85 -12.09
N TYR A 209 -11.21 11.73 -12.79
CA TYR A 209 -9.88 11.14 -12.96
C TYR A 209 -8.99 11.88 -13.94
N LEU A 210 -9.58 12.62 -14.90
CA LEU A 210 -8.83 13.59 -15.68
C LEU A 210 -8.23 14.68 -14.79
N LEU A 211 -9.03 15.25 -13.87
CA LEU A 211 -8.52 16.23 -12.88
C LEU A 211 -7.40 15.64 -12.00
N TYR A 212 -7.50 14.36 -11.64
CA TYR A 212 -6.43 13.70 -10.91
C TYR A 212 -5.14 13.62 -11.72
N SER A 213 -5.24 13.13 -12.95
CA SER A 213 -4.09 12.99 -13.85
C SER A 213 -3.41 14.33 -14.11
N ASP A 214 -4.18 15.35 -14.45
CA ASP A 214 -3.66 16.67 -14.82
C ASP A 214 -2.94 17.33 -13.65
N TYR A 215 -3.49 17.24 -12.44
CA TYR A 215 -2.88 17.83 -11.25
C TYR A 215 -1.56 17.14 -10.86
N ILE A 216 -1.52 15.81 -10.93
CA ILE A 216 -0.30 15.03 -10.70
C ILE A 216 0.75 15.35 -11.77
N TYR A 217 0.35 15.39 -13.04
CA TYR A 217 1.23 15.72 -14.15
C TYR A 217 1.84 17.11 -14.00
N GLN A 218 1.02 18.13 -13.68
CA GLN A 218 1.50 19.51 -13.45
C GLN A 218 2.54 19.57 -12.32
N TYR A 219 2.32 18.83 -11.24
CA TYR A 219 3.31 18.72 -10.17
C TYR A 219 4.63 18.11 -10.67
N LEU A 220 4.57 16.99 -11.42
CA LEU A 220 5.77 16.35 -11.96
C LEU A 220 6.51 17.29 -12.93
N GLU A 221 5.79 17.97 -13.82
CA GLU A 221 6.38 18.94 -14.76
C GLU A 221 7.13 20.07 -14.04
N ALA A 222 6.50 20.66 -13.02
CA ALA A 222 7.12 21.73 -12.25
C ALA A 222 8.42 21.26 -11.59
N ARG A 223 8.43 20.03 -11.07
CA ARG A 223 9.63 19.42 -10.45
C ARG A 223 10.72 19.09 -11.45
N ILE A 224 10.36 18.61 -12.64
CA ILE A 224 11.30 18.34 -13.74
C ILE A 224 11.99 19.64 -14.17
N GLN A 225 11.22 20.72 -14.34
CA GLN A 225 11.73 22.03 -14.78
C GLN A 225 12.62 22.71 -13.72
N ALA A 226 12.30 22.56 -12.44
CA ALA A 226 13.09 23.13 -11.34
C ALA A 226 14.47 22.49 -11.18
N GLY A 227 14.73 21.32 -11.81
CA GLY A 227 16.01 20.61 -11.69
C GLY A 227 16.28 20.10 -10.27
N ASN A 228 15.23 19.88 -9.48
CA ASN A 228 15.35 19.52 -8.06
C ASN A 228 16.13 18.21 -7.87
N THR A 229 17.09 18.23 -6.95
CA THR A 229 17.80 17.04 -6.47
C THR A 229 17.01 16.34 -5.35
N ASN A 230 17.41 15.11 -5.08
CA ASN A 230 16.72 14.09 -4.29
C ASN A 230 16.09 14.57 -2.96
N THR A 231 14.91 14.07 -2.59
CA THR A 231 14.23 14.28 -1.30
C THR A 231 14.81 13.38 -0.21
N ASP A 232 16.14 13.34 -0.09
CA ASP A 232 16.81 12.51 0.91
C ASP A 232 16.56 13.05 2.33
N VAL A 233 16.15 12.17 3.23
CA VAL A 233 16.10 12.43 4.69
C VAL A 233 17.03 11.43 5.36
N PRO A 234 17.77 11.80 6.43
CA PRO A 234 18.67 10.88 7.11
C PRO A 234 17.95 9.60 7.56
N LYS A 235 18.46 8.46 7.09
CA LYS A 235 17.95 7.10 7.34
C LYS A 235 17.73 6.73 8.82
N ASN A 236 18.36 7.45 9.74
CA ASN A 236 18.52 7.03 11.14
C ASN A 236 17.32 7.35 12.04
N GLU A 237 16.40 8.24 11.66
CA GLU A 237 15.25 8.58 12.53
C GLU A 237 14.08 7.61 12.36
N TYR A 238 13.87 7.06 11.16
CA TYR A 238 12.69 6.25 10.84
C TYR A 238 12.75 4.79 11.32
N SER A 239 13.94 4.17 11.27
CA SER A 239 14.11 2.76 11.59
C SER A 239 13.90 2.46 13.09
N ALA A 240 14.16 3.43 13.97
CA ALA A 240 13.93 3.30 15.41
C ALA A 240 12.45 3.33 15.81
N MET A 241 11.57 3.81 14.93
CA MET A 241 10.12 3.93 15.18
C MET A 241 9.30 2.87 14.44
N ALA A 242 9.91 2.02 13.60
CA ALA A 242 9.18 1.12 12.72
C ALA A 242 8.39 0.04 13.49
N ILE A 243 7.06 0.00 13.33
CA ILE A 243 6.24 -1.10 13.82
C ILE A 243 6.40 -2.31 12.89
N ASN A 244 6.70 -3.45 13.49
CA ASN A 244 6.71 -4.72 12.78
C ASN A 244 5.38 -5.44 13.00
N MET A 245 4.74 -5.86 11.91
CA MET A 245 3.53 -6.68 11.92
C MET A 245 3.87 -8.16 11.72
N GLU A 246 3.36 -9.02 12.58
CA GLU A 246 3.45 -10.47 12.44
C GLU A 246 2.07 -11.12 12.36
N THR A 247 2.02 -12.35 11.84
CA THR A 247 0.79 -13.14 11.75
C THR A 247 0.81 -14.29 12.73
N LYS A 248 -0.16 -14.34 13.65
CA LYS A 248 -0.31 -15.44 14.61
C LYS A 248 -1.56 -16.27 14.28
N ASN A 249 -1.39 -17.58 14.15
CA ASN A 249 -2.47 -18.53 13.85
C ASN A 249 -2.72 -19.56 14.97
N ASN A 250 -1.97 -19.47 16.07
CA ASN A 250 -2.14 -20.32 17.24
C ASN A 250 -3.29 -19.80 18.10
N TYR A 251 -4.40 -20.54 18.10
CA TYR A 251 -5.55 -20.25 18.96
C TYR A 251 -5.34 -20.84 20.36
N ILE A 252 -5.90 -20.20 21.39
CA ILE A 252 -5.95 -20.73 22.76
C ILE A 252 -7.27 -21.44 23.04
N PHE A 253 -8.31 -21.11 22.29
CA PHE A 253 -9.61 -21.78 22.30
C PHE A 253 -10.19 -21.78 20.89
N LYS A 254 -10.89 -22.84 20.52
CA LYS A 254 -11.60 -22.94 19.24
C LYS A 254 -12.77 -23.89 19.41
N ASP A 255 -13.97 -23.37 19.21
CA ASP A 255 -15.17 -24.18 19.17
C ASP A 255 -15.05 -25.32 18.14
N SER A 256 -15.69 -26.45 18.44
CA SER A 256 -15.65 -27.65 17.58
C SER A 256 -16.21 -27.40 16.17
N SER A 257 -17.15 -26.47 16.02
CA SER A 257 -17.75 -26.07 14.74
C SER A 257 -16.80 -25.34 13.79
N PHE A 258 -15.73 -24.74 14.31
CA PHE A 258 -14.68 -24.15 13.47
C PHE A 258 -13.81 -25.25 12.85
N ILE A 259 -14.12 -25.60 11.60
CA ILE A 259 -13.41 -26.63 10.84
C ILE A 259 -12.38 -25.97 9.94
N LYS A 260 -11.13 -26.44 10.01
CA LYS A 260 -10.04 -25.92 9.16
C LYS A 260 -10.21 -26.40 7.72
N ARG A 261 -10.32 -25.47 6.78
CA ARG A 261 -10.46 -25.70 5.32
C ARG A 261 -9.58 -24.71 4.57
N GLU A 262 -8.73 -25.17 3.66
CA GLU A 262 -7.87 -24.31 2.83
C GLU A 262 -7.04 -23.28 3.64
N GLY A 263 -6.62 -23.64 4.86
CA GLY A 263 -5.87 -22.72 5.74
C GLY A 263 -6.72 -21.76 6.58
N TYR A 264 -8.06 -21.83 6.50
CA TYR A 264 -8.99 -21.01 7.28
C TYR A 264 -9.83 -21.86 8.23
N TYR A 265 -9.99 -21.42 9.47
CA TYR A 265 -11.02 -21.93 10.37
C TYR A 265 -12.37 -21.37 9.94
N THR A 266 -13.27 -22.25 9.51
CA THR A 266 -14.58 -21.91 8.94
C THR A 266 -15.69 -22.38 9.87
N SER A 267 -16.62 -21.49 10.22
CA SER A 267 -17.86 -21.84 10.93
C SER A 267 -19.04 -21.04 10.37
N ASP A 268 -20.20 -21.72 10.33
CA ASP A 268 -21.51 -21.15 10.03
C ASP A 268 -22.44 -21.31 11.26
N GLU A 269 -21.91 -21.71 12.42
CA GLU A 269 -22.71 -21.95 13.63
C GLU A 269 -22.86 -20.66 14.44
N LYS A 270 -24.06 -20.35 14.93
CA LYS A 270 -24.32 -19.17 15.78
C LYS A 270 -23.65 -19.34 17.15
N GLY A 271 -22.92 -18.33 17.60
CA GLY A 271 -22.28 -18.31 18.93
C GLY A 271 -20.97 -19.08 19.00
N ALA A 272 -20.54 -19.73 17.92
CA ALA A 272 -19.24 -20.35 17.83
C ALA A 272 -18.13 -19.30 18.02
N SER A 273 -17.06 -19.65 18.73
CA SER A 273 -15.95 -18.76 18.99
C SER A 273 -14.59 -19.38 18.69
N ILE A 274 -13.63 -18.52 18.38
CA ILE A 274 -12.21 -18.85 18.27
C ILE A 274 -11.39 -17.70 18.87
N ASP A 275 -10.47 -18.06 19.76
CA ASP A 275 -9.77 -17.10 20.61
C ASP A 275 -8.26 -17.19 20.39
N PHE A 276 -7.60 -16.03 20.36
CA PHE A 276 -6.16 -15.89 20.21
C PHE A 276 -5.60 -15.02 21.34
N THR A 277 -4.32 -15.17 21.64
CA THR A 277 -3.60 -14.22 22.50
C THR A 277 -2.59 -13.45 21.67
N PHE A 278 -2.38 -12.19 22.04
CA PHE A 278 -1.39 -11.33 21.43
C PHE A 278 -0.82 -10.36 22.46
N THR A 279 0.32 -9.77 22.13
CA THR A 279 0.90 -8.66 22.89
C THR A 279 1.14 -7.52 21.93
N GLY A 280 0.78 -6.31 22.33
CA GLY A 280 1.02 -5.09 21.55
C GLY A 280 -0.20 -4.19 21.47
N THR A 281 -0.02 -3.08 20.75
CA THR A 281 -0.92 -1.91 20.81
C THR A 281 -2.02 -1.90 19.74
N TYR A 282 -2.07 -2.93 18.88
CA TYR A 282 -3.06 -3.05 17.82
C TYR A 282 -3.39 -4.51 17.48
N LEU A 283 -4.52 -4.66 16.78
CA LEU A 283 -5.02 -5.94 16.30
C LEU A 283 -5.61 -5.78 14.90
N GLY A 284 -5.24 -6.72 14.02
CA GLY A 284 -5.94 -7.02 12.78
C GLY A 284 -6.24 -8.51 12.65
N ALA A 285 -6.91 -8.91 11.57
CA ALA A 285 -7.15 -10.32 11.26
C ALA A 285 -7.13 -10.60 9.76
N ASN A 286 -6.63 -11.79 9.41
CA ASN A 286 -6.74 -12.34 8.06
C ASN A 286 -8.00 -13.19 7.96
N MET A 287 -8.94 -12.76 7.11
CA MET A 287 -10.25 -13.39 6.94
C MET A 287 -10.63 -13.52 5.46
N ILE A 288 -11.52 -14.44 5.11
CA ILE A 288 -12.20 -14.42 3.80
C ILE A 288 -13.43 -13.53 3.90
N ARG A 289 -13.56 -12.56 2.99
CA ARG A 289 -14.86 -11.95 2.69
C ARG A 289 -15.47 -12.58 1.44
N SER A 290 -16.76 -12.87 1.43
CA SER A 290 -17.44 -13.52 0.29
C SER A 290 -18.95 -13.27 0.28
N PRO A 291 -19.68 -13.64 -0.79
CA PRO A 291 -21.14 -13.50 -0.83
C PRO A 291 -21.86 -14.30 0.26
N LEU A 292 -21.21 -15.33 0.81
CA LEU A 292 -21.73 -16.17 1.88
C LEU A 292 -21.45 -15.61 3.28
N GLY A 293 -20.77 -14.46 3.38
CA GLY A 293 -20.24 -13.94 4.62
C GLY A 293 -21.29 -13.45 5.62
N GLY A 294 -21.03 -13.68 6.90
CA GLY A 294 -21.83 -13.23 8.03
C GLY A 294 -21.26 -12.01 8.76
N LEU A 295 -21.71 -11.87 10.01
CA LEU A 295 -21.18 -10.93 10.99
C LEU A 295 -20.44 -11.69 12.10
N VAL A 296 -19.28 -11.19 12.50
CA VAL A 296 -18.49 -11.70 13.63
C VAL A 296 -18.27 -10.57 14.63
N ASP A 297 -18.66 -10.80 15.89
CA ASP A 297 -18.38 -9.87 16.97
C ASP A 297 -16.98 -10.15 17.52
N VAL A 298 -16.24 -9.09 17.79
CA VAL A 298 -14.88 -9.17 18.30
C VAL A 298 -14.83 -8.59 19.70
N TYR A 299 -14.31 -9.39 20.62
CA TYR A 299 -14.08 -9.01 22.01
C TYR A 299 -12.58 -9.00 22.27
N ILE A 300 -12.08 -7.98 22.98
CA ILE A 300 -10.70 -7.94 23.48
C ILE A 300 -10.79 -7.84 25.00
N ASP A 301 -10.13 -8.76 25.70
CA ASP A 301 -10.19 -8.89 27.16
C ASP A 301 -11.62 -8.90 27.72
N ASP A 302 -12.47 -9.69 27.06
CA ASP A 302 -13.91 -9.85 27.33
C ASP A 302 -14.78 -8.59 27.13
N GLU A 303 -14.20 -7.48 26.68
CA GLU A 303 -14.94 -6.28 26.29
C GLU A 303 -15.27 -6.28 24.80
N PHE A 304 -16.50 -5.92 24.44
CA PHE A 304 -16.92 -5.82 23.05
C PHE A 304 -16.22 -4.63 22.37
N VAL A 305 -15.56 -4.88 21.25
CA VAL A 305 -14.82 -3.86 20.49
C VAL A 305 -15.56 -3.47 19.21
N THR A 306 -15.92 -4.45 18.39
CA THR A 306 -16.54 -4.17 17.08
C THR A 306 -17.26 -5.40 16.51
N SER A 307 -18.05 -5.19 15.46
CA SER A 307 -18.63 -6.25 14.64
C SER A 307 -18.13 -6.14 13.20
N ILE A 308 -17.52 -7.21 12.69
CA ILE A 308 -16.91 -7.26 11.36
C ILE A 308 -17.87 -7.98 10.40
N SER A 309 -18.14 -7.36 9.26
CA SER A 309 -18.81 -8.04 8.15
C SER A 309 -17.82 -8.83 7.30
N THR A 310 -18.00 -10.15 7.24
CA THR A 310 -17.29 -11.01 6.28
C THR A 310 -18.00 -11.09 4.93
N TRP A 311 -19.03 -10.28 4.70
CA TRP A 311 -19.69 -10.23 3.40
C TRP A 311 -18.90 -9.39 2.39
N TRP A 312 -18.86 -9.85 1.14
CA TRP A 312 -18.37 -9.10 -0.01
C TRP A 312 -18.98 -9.66 -1.32
N PRO A 313 -19.16 -8.89 -2.41
CA PRO A 313 -19.74 -9.39 -3.65
C PRO A 313 -18.97 -10.55 -4.33
N PHE A 314 -17.74 -10.83 -3.91
CA PHE A 314 -16.91 -11.93 -4.44
C PHE A 314 -15.95 -12.44 -3.35
N LYS A 315 -15.56 -13.73 -3.43
CA LYS A 315 -14.63 -14.35 -2.46
C LYS A 315 -13.25 -13.70 -2.57
N LYS A 316 -12.74 -13.11 -1.48
CA LYS A 316 -11.40 -12.51 -1.37
C LYS A 316 -10.82 -12.70 0.04
N PRO A 317 -9.53 -13.07 0.17
CA PRO A 317 -8.81 -12.89 1.43
C PRO A 317 -8.61 -11.39 1.70
N ARG A 318 -8.74 -11.00 2.96
CA ARG A 318 -8.60 -9.63 3.45
C ARG A 318 -7.81 -9.62 4.75
N SER A 319 -7.00 -8.58 4.91
CA SER A 319 -6.26 -8.28 6.13
C SER A 319 -6.93 -7.07 6.76
N LEU A 320 -7.86 -7.31 7.68
CA LEU A 320 -8.75 -6.30 8.23
C LEU A 320 -8.14 -5.69 9.49
N TYR A 321 -8.19 -4.37 9.60
CA TYR A 321 -7.99 -3.67 10.87
C TYR A 321 -9.14 -3.96 11.83
N ILE A 322 -8.85 -4.11 13.12
CA ILE A 322 -9.84 -4.34 14.19
C ILE A 322 -9.74 -3.26 15.26
N ALA A 323 -8.55 -3.08 15.84
CA ALA A 323 -8.33 -2.16 16.95
C ALA A 323 -6.90 -1.60 16.95
N GLY A 324 -6.73 -0.44 17.55
CA GLY A 324 -5.47 0.27 17.72
C GLY A 324 -5.56 1.20 18.92
N GLY A 325 -4.42 1.61 19.47
CA GLY A 325 -4.38 2.37 20.72
C GLY A 325 -4.63 1.51 21.97
N LEU A 326 -4.39 0.21 21.88
CA LEU A 326 -4.40 -0.70 23.02
C LEU A 326 -3.16 -0.47 23.89
N SER A 327 -3.21 -0.88 25.16
CA SER A 327 -2.03 -0.88 26.02
C SER A 327 -0.97 -1.84 25.48
N ASP A 328 0.31 -1.53 25.66
CA ASP A 328 1.39 -2.45 25.30
C ASP A 328 1.49 -3.59 26.34
N SER A 329 0.57 -4.54 26.24
CA SER A 329 0.39 -5.62 27.20
C SER A 329 -0.13 -6.88 26.50
N LYS A 330 -0.22 -7.99 27.24
CA LYS A 330 -0.86 -9.21 26.75
C LYS A 330 -2.38 -9.04 26.75
N HIS A 331 -2.99 -9.37 25.63
CA HIS A 331 -4.43 -9.35 25.39
C HIS A 331 -4.95 -10.72 24.93
N THR A 332 -6.24 -10.94 25.15
CA THR A 332 -7.01 -12.06 24.56
C THR A 332 -8.05 -11.50 23.61
N VAL A 333 -8.07 -11.96 22.36
CA VAL A 333 -9.16 -11.66 21.42
C VAL A 333 -10.05 -12.88 21.23
N SER A 334 -11.36 -12.68 21.27
CA SER A 334 -12.39 -13.66 20.93
C SER A 334 -13.18 -13.21 19.69
N PHE A 335 -13.21 -14.06 18.66
CA PHE A 335 -14.05 -13.87 17.47
C PHE A 335 -15.30 -14.74 17.61
N ARG A 336 -16.47 -14.12 17.80
CA ARG A 336 -17.74 -14.81 18.07
C ARG A 336 -18.71 -14.64 16.90
N THR A 337 -19.13 -15.74 16.30
CA THR A 337 -20.08 -15.72 15.18
C THR A 337 -21.46 -15.29 15.67
N THR A 338 -22.08 -14.34 14.98
CA THR A 338 -23.40 -13.82 15.42
C THR A 338 -24.58 -14.67 14.96
N GLY A 339 -24.37 -15.55 13.98
CA GLY A 339 -25.44 -16.24 13.26
C GLY A 339 -26.23 -15.34 12.30
N LYS A 340 -25.81 -14.09 12.10
CA LYS A 340 -26.51 -13.10 11.27
C LYS A 340 -25.77 -12.87 9.96
N SER A 341 -26.54 -12.75 8.88
CA SER A 341 -26.03 -12.29 7.59
C SER A 341 -25.82 -10.77 7.62
N SER A 342 -24.91 -10.27 6.77
CA SER A 342 -24.80 -8.82 6.52
C SER A 342 -26.08 -8.28 5.89
N SER A 343 -26.41 -7.00 6.11
CA SER A 343 -27.56 -6.34 5.47
C SER A 343 -27.51 -6.37 3.93
N HIS A 344 -26.31 -6.49 3.37
CA HIS A 344 -26.08 -6.57 1.92
C HIS A 344 -26.08 -8.02 1.40
N ASN A 345 -26.19 -9.00 2.29
CA ASN A 345 -26.15 -10.42 1.95
C ASN A 345 -27.55 -10.93 1.61
N THR A 346 -27.78 -11.21 0.33
CA THR A 346 -29.04 -11.77 -0.19
C THR A 346 -29.09 -13.30 -0.16
N SER A 347 -27.99 -13.97 0.19
CA SER A 347 -27.89 -15.44 0.17
C SER A 347 -28.42 -16.11 1.43
N GLY A 348 -28.58 -15.37 2.53
CA GLY A 348 -28.98 -15.89 3.84
C GLY A 348 -27.88 -16.63 4.61
N PHE A 349 -26.74 -16.94 3.97
CA PHE A 349 -25.59 -17.54 4.64
C PHE A 349 -24.88 -16.51 5.54
N HIS A 350 -24.18 -17.00 6.57
CA HIS A 350 -23.48 -16.14 7.53
C HIS A 350 -22.11 -16.71 7.92
N ARG A 351 -21.40 -17.19 6.91
CA ARG A 351 -20.12 -17.87 7.05
C ARG A 351 -19.02 -16.95 7.58
N VAL A 352 -18.27 -17.44 8.56
CA VAL A 352 -17.06 -16.80 9.07
C VAL A 352 -15.87 -17.68 8.76
N GLN A 353 -14.82 -17.08 8.18
CA GLN A 353 -13.58 -17.77 7.82
C GLN A 353 -12.40 -16.92 8.24
N ILE A 354 -11.66 -17.38 9.25
CA ILE A 354 -10.50 -16.70 9.83
C ILE A 354 -9.27 -17.60 9.75
N SER A 355 -8.13 -17.07 9.30
CA SER A 355 -6.88 -17.85 9.27
C SER A 355 -5.96 -17.49 10.43
N SER A 356 -5.92 -16.22 10.82
CA SER A 356 -4.92 -15.68 11.76
C SER A 356 -5.25 -14.27 12.20
N VAL A 357 -4.59 -13.82 13.27
CA VAL A 357 -4.54 -12.42 13.71
C VAL A 357 -3.25 -11.76 13.23
N ILE A 358 -3.30 -10.44 13.02
CA ILE A 358 -2.17 -9.59 12.65
C ILE A 358 -1.87 -8.69 13.85
N VAL A 359 -0.66 -8.77 14.38
CA VAL A 359 -0.30 -8.16 15.67
C VAL A 359 1.10 -7.54 15.59
N GLN A 360 1.53 -6.89 16.66
CA GLN A 360 2.90 -6.42 16.78
C GLN A 360 3.87 -7.60 16.91
N ASP A 361 4.93 -7.56 16.11
CA ASP A 361 6.08 -8.47 16.19
C ASP A 361 6.96 -8.01 17.35
N ASN A 362 7.22 -8.92 18.29
CA ASN A 362 7.93 -8.63 19.53
C ASN A 362 9.37 -9.12 19.50
#